data_AF-A0A2V2N5G6-F1
#
_entry.id   AF-A0A2V2N5G6-F1
#
_cell.length_a   1.000
_cell.length_b   1.000
_cell.length_c   1.000
_cell.angle_alpha   90.00
_cell.angle_beta   90.00
_cell.angle_gamma   90.00
#
_symmetry.space_group_name_H-M   'P 1'
#
loop_
_entity.id
_entity.type
_entity.pdbx_description
1 polymer ?
#
loop_
_entity_poly.entity_id
_entity_poly.type
_entity_poly.pdbx_seq_one_letter_code
_entity_poly.pdbx_strand_id
1 'polypeptide(L)'
;MADFTQTATVKTAVRELAAPIDSMAAFTSIIDDILTNNPWGCTSYEQAGVTLPGVSKASESYTGRVIYENNEAKTVGTISIKAPTPSAYH
;
A
#
# COMPACT_ATOMS: atom_id res chain seq x y z
N MET A 1 -36.70 -19.30 -8.30
CA MET A 1 -35.98 -18.21 -7.61
C MET A 1 -34.63 -18.15 -8.29
N ALA A 2 -34.38 -17.15 -9.14
CA ALA A 2 -33.11 -17.03 -9.84
C ALA A 2 -32.05 -16.68 -8.79
N ASP A 3 -31.19 -17.65 -8.47
CA ASP A 3 -30.12 -17.48 -7.49
C ASP A 3 -29.20 -16.37 -7.96
N PHE A 4 -29.19 -15.26 -7.23
CA PHE A 4 -28.18 -14.22 -7.39
C PHE A 4 -26.85 -14.81 -6.92
N THR A 5 -26.02 -15.28 -7.85
CA THR A 5 -24.62 -15.61 -7.56
C THR A 5 -23.82 -14.31 -7.44
N GLN A 6 -23.64 -13.88 -6.19
CA GLN A 6 -22.84 -12.72 -5.85
C GLN A 6 -21.43 -12.85 -6.44
N THR A 7 -21.11 -12.03 -7.44
CA THR A 7 -19.89 -12.15 -8.24
C THR A 7 -18.67 -11.50 -7.58
N ALA A 8 -18.89 -10.59 -6.61
CA ALA A 8 -17.83 -10.00 -5.79
C ALA A 8 -18.41 -9.45 -4.47
N THR A 9 -17.74 -9.76 -3.35
CA THR A 9 -17.90 -9.00 -2.10
C THR A 9 -16.68 -8.08 -1.98
N VAL A 10 -16.78 -6.83 -2.43
CA VAL A 10 -15.73 -5.86 -2.17
C VAL A 10 -15.88 -5.39 -0.72
N LYS A 11 -15.21 -6.08 0.21
CA LYS A 11 -15.08 -5.61 1.59
C LYS A 11 -14.00 -4.54 1.62
N THR A 12 -14.38 -3.28 1.44
CA THR A 12 -13.48 -2.16 1.70
C THR A 12 -13.26 -2.03 3.21
N ALA A 13 -12.04 -2.29 3.67
CA ALA A 13 -11.63 -2.00 5.04
C ALA A 13 -10.81 -0.71 5.04
N VAL A 14 -11.33 0.34 5.68
CA VAL A 14 -10.59 1.58 5.92
C VAL A 14 -10.13 1.54 7.38
N ARG A 15 -8.83 1.65 7.61
CA ARG A 15 -8.27 1.78 8.96
C ARG A 15 -7.58 3.13 9.08
N GLU A 16 -8.08 3.94 10.00
CA GLU A 16 -7.42 5.17 10.39
C GLU A 16 -6.22 4.83 11.28
N LEU A 17 -5.04 5.33 10.93
CA LEU A 17 -3.85 5.16 11.75
C LEU A 17 -3.86 6.21 12.85
N ALA A 18 -3.81 5.78 14.11
CA ALA A 18 -3.84 6.67 15.27
C ALA A 18 -2.64 7.61 15.34
N ALA A 19 -1.55 7.27 14.65
CA ALA A 19 -0.35 8.08 14.54
C ALA A 19 0.09 8.15 13.07
N PRO A 20 0.71 9.27 12.66
CA PRO A 20 1.39 9.35 11.37
C PRO A 20 2.48 8.29 11.28
N ILE A 21 2.79 7.87 10.05
CA ILE A 21 3.85 6.89 9.81
C ILE A 21 5.19 7.61 9.87
N ASP A 22 5.95 7.32 10.91
CA ASP A 22 7.17 8.06 11.27
C ASP A 22 8.36 7.82 10.31
N SER A 23 8.35 6.73 9.56
CA SER A 23 9.45 6.41 8.64
C SER A 23 9.03 5.47 7.51
N MET A 24 9.81 5.50 6.43
CA MET A 24 9.68 4.54 5.34
C MET A 24 9.86 3.09 5.83
N ALA A 25 10.72 2.87 6.85
CA ALA A 25 10.91 1.55 7.45
C ALA A 25 9.66 1.06 8.21
N ALA A 26 8.98 1.94 8.93
CA ALA A 26 7.70 1.63 9.57
C ALA A 26 6.63 1.31 8.53
N PHE A 27 6.60 2.05 7.41
CA PHE A 27 5.71 1.77 6.29
C PHE A 27 5.97 0.37 5.68
N THR A 28 7.22 0.04 5.37
CA THR A 28 7.58 -1.27 4.78
C THR A 28 7.24 -2.42 5.72
N SER A 29 7.46 -2.24 7.03
CA SER A 29 7.11 -3.26 8.03
C SER A 29 5.62 -3.58 8.07
N ILE A 30 4.75 -2.59 7.85
CA ILE A 30 3.29 -2.81 7.77
C ILE A 30 2.95 -3.64 6.53
N ILE A 31 3.55 -3.33 5.38
CA ILE A 31 3.35 -4.07 4.13
C ILE A 31 3.81 -5.52 4.28
N ASP A 32 4.98 -5.74 4.89
CA ASP A 32 5.52 -7.09 5.11
C ASP A 32 4.66 -7.91 6.08
N ASP A 33 4.13 -7.28 7.14
CA ASP A 33 3.19 -7.91 8.07
C ASP A 33 1.90 -8.33 7.37
N ILE A 34 1.37 -7.48 6.48
CA ILE A 34 0.18 -7.77 5.69
C ILE A 34 0.38 -9.00 4.80
N LEU A 35 1.51 -9.05 4.09
CA LEU A 35 1.81 -10.14 3.15
C LEU A 35 2.12 -11.46 3.86
N THR A 36 2.77 -11.39 5.02
CA THR A 36 3.23 -12.58 5.75
C THR A 36 2.15 -13.14 6.68
N ASN A 37 1.55 -12.28 7.49
CA ASN A 37 0.66 -12.69 8.57
C ASN A 37 -0.83 -12.59 8.19
N ASN A 38 -1.14 -11.95 7.05
CA ASN A 38 -2.50 -11.80 6.54
C ASN A 38 -3.50 -11.41 7.66
N PRO A 39 -3.28 -10.27 8.35
CA PRO A 39 -4.12 -9.82 9.46
C PRO A 39 -5.57 -9.53 9.03
N TRP A 40 -5.82 -9.45 7.72
CA TRP A 40 -7.14 -9.25 7.13
C TRP A 40 -7.94 -10.54 6.98
N GLY A 41 -7.30 -11.70 7.17
CA GLY A 41 -7.94 -13.00 7.03
C GLY A 41 -8.38 -13.30 5.60
N CYS A 42 -7.68 -12.77 4.60
CA CYS A 42 -8.01 -13.03 3.20
C CYS A 42 -7.80 -14.51 2.86
N THR A 43 -8.78 -15.14 2.23
CA THR A 43 -8.69 -16.57 1.91
C THR A 43 -7.86 -16.78 0.65
N SER A 44 -6.92 -17.74 0.68
CA SER A 44 -6.27 -18.23 -0.52
C SER A 44 -7.30 -18.83 -1.49
N TYR A 45 -7.06 -18.70 -2.78
CA TYR A 45 -7.96 -19.20 -3.82
C TYR A 45 -7.18 -19.84 -4.95
N GLU A 46 -7.84 -20.73 -5.69
CA GLU A 46 -7.23 -21.35 -6.87
C GLU A 46 -7.68 -20.64 -8.14
N GLN A 47 -6.71 -20.35 -9.01
CA GLN A 47 -6.95 -19.81 -10.33
C GLN A 47 -6.11 -20.58 -11.34
N ALA A 48 -6.75 -21.11 -12.39
CA ALA A 48 -6.08 -21.88 -13.43
C ALA A 48 -5.22 -23.05 -12.91
N GLY A 49 -5.63 -23.70 -11.82
CA GLY A 49 -4.91 -24.81 -11.20
C GLY A 49 -3.71 -24.40 -10.34
N VAL A 50 -3.55 -23.11 -10.05
CA VAL A 50 -2.51 -22.58 -9.16
C VAL A 50 -3.17 -22.00 -7.91
N THR A 51 -2.71 -22.44 -6.73
CA THR A 51 -3.11 -21.85 -5.46
C THR A 51 -2.42 -20.51 -5.27
N LEU A 52 -3.22 -19.44 -5.24
CA LEU A 52 -2.76 -18.07 -4.98
C LEU A 52 -2.95 -17.73 -3.49
N PRO A 53 -2.01 -16.98 -2.88
CA PRO A 53 -2.17 -16.52 -1.50
C PRO A 53 -3.34 -15.54 -1.40
N GLY A 54 -3.98 -15.48 -0.23
CA GLY A 54 -5.11 -14.58 0.00
C GLY A 54 -4.75 -13.10 -0.12
N VAL A 55 -3.47 -12.75 0.05
CA VAL A 55 -2.93 -11.41 -0.19
C VAL A 55 -1.67 -11.53 -1.02
N SER A 56 -1.55 -10.69 -2.05
CA SER A 56 -0.35 -10.59 -2.87
C SER A 56 -0.08 -9.13 -3.27
N LYS A 57 1.19 -8.83 -3.53
CA LYS A 57 1.61 -7.51 -4.03
C LYS A 57 1.43 -7.50 -5.54
N ALA A 58 0.51 -6.68 -6.05
CA ALA A 58 0.23 -6.57 -7.49
C ALA A 58 1.19 -5.61 -8.20
N SER A 59 1.47 -4.46 -7.59
CA SER A 59 2.41 -3.47 -8.10
C SER A 59 2.90 -2.57 -6.96
N GLU A 60 4.07 -1.97 -7.17
CA GLU A 60 4.68 -1.05 -6.21
C GLU A 60 5.39 0.07 -6.95
N SER A 61 5.32 1.27 -6.41
CA SER A 61 5.97 2.46 -6.96
C SER A 61 6.21 3.44 -5.84
N TYR A 62 7.43 3.97 -5.79
CA TYR A 62 7.80 4.98 -4.81
C TYR A 62 8.00 6.32 -5.52
N THR A 63 7.49 7.38 -4.90
CA THR A 63 7.70 8.75 -5.37
C THR A 63 7.87 9.65 -4.16
N GLY A 64 9.01 10.33 -4.11
CA GLY A 64 9.29 11.37 -3.14
C GLY A 64 9.02 12.74 -3.75
N ARG A 65 8.54 13.69 -2.94
CA ARG A 65 8.36 15.09 -3.35
C ARG A 65 9.15 15.98 -2.41
N VAL A 66 10.09 16.73 -2.96
CA VAL A 66 10.81 17.78 -2.25
C VAL A 66 10.09 19.09 -2.50
N ILE A 67 9.72 19.78 -1.42
CA ILE A 67 9.06 21.08 -1.46
C ILE A 67 10.09 22.11 -1.03
N TYR A 68 10.37 23.08 -1.89
CA TYR A 68 11.21 24.22 -1.57
C TYR A 68 10.32 25.34 -1.07
N GLU A 69 10.63 25.86 0.11
CA GLU A 69 9.91 26.96 0.73
C GLU A 69 10.84 28.18 0.87
N ASN A 70 10.28 29.38 0.78
CA ASN A 70 11.01 30.60 1.13
C ASN A 70 11.02 30.81 2.65
N ASN A 71 11.67 31.89 3.11
CA ASN A 71 11.71 32.27 4.52
C ASN A 71 10.33 32.54 5.16
N GLU A 72 9.26 32.63 4.38
CA GLU A 72 7.87 32.82 4.84
C GLU A 72 7.06 31.50 4.79
N ALA A 73 7.72 30.35 4.65
CA ALA A 73 7.10 29.03 4.48
C ALA A 73 6.18 28.91 3.25
N LYS A 74 6.38 29.77 2.25
CA LYS A 74 5.64 29.71 0.99
C LYS A 74 6.37 28.80 0.02
N THR A 75 5.66 27.84 -0.57
CA THR A 75 6.21 26.96 -1.61
C THR A 75 6.68 27.79 -2.82
N VAL A 76 7.97 27.73 -3.11
CA VAL A 76 8.63 28.37 -4.26
C VAL A 76 9.00 27.40 -5.37
N GLY A 77 8.97 26.10 -5.09
CA GLY A 77 9.24 25.07 -6.09
C GLY A 77 9.01 23.67 -5.56
N THR A 78 8.88 22.71 -6.47
CA THR A 78 8.79 21.30 -6.10
C THR A 78 9.55 20.42 -7.08
N ILE A 79 10.28 19.44 -6.57
CA ILE A 79 10.93 18.39 -7.36
C ILE A 79 10.30 17.05 -7.00
N SER A 80 10.03 16.22 -8.01
CA SER A 80 9.52 14.86 -7.82
C SER A 80 10.59 13.85 -8.22
N ILE A 81 10.81 12.85 -7.37
CA ILE A 81 11.86 11.84 -7.54
C ILE A 81 11.19 10.47 -7.51
N LYS A 82 11.32 9.72 -8.59
CA LYS A 82 10.96 8.29 -8.61
C LYS A 82 12.18 7.49 -8.22
N ALA A 83 11.98 6.48 -7.38
CA ALA A 83 13.04 5.57 -6.99
C ALA A 83 12.57 4.12 -7.12
N PRO A 84 13.51 3.21 -7.48
CA PRO A 84 13.18 1.81 -7.70
C PRO A 84 12.93 1.06 -6.39
N THR A 85 13.46 1.53 -5.26
CA THR A 85 13.35 0.88 -3.95
C THR A 85 13.00 1.90 -2.87
N PRO A 86 12.39 1.47 -1.74
CA PRO A 86 12.03 2.38 -0.66
C PRO A 86 13.27 2.96 0.01
N SER A 87 14.35 2.18 0.09
CA SER A 87 15.66 2.61 0.63
C SER A 87 16.42 3.55 -0.29
N ALA A 88 15.97 3.81 -1.52
CA ALA A 88 16.66 4.78 -2.38
C ALA A 88 16.36 6.25 -1.99
N TYR A 89 15.39 6.48 -1.10
CA TYR A 89 15.15 7.76 -0.43
C TYR A 89 15.90 7.79 0.91
N HIS A 90 17.23 7.81 0.86
CA HIS A 90 18.08 8.00 2.03
C HIS A 90 18.55 9.45 2.14
#